data_AF-A0A368JYH5-F1
#
_entry.id   AF-A0A368JYH5-F1
#
_cell.length_a   1.000
_cell.length_b   1.000
_cell.length_c   1.000
_cell.angle_alpha   90.00
_cell.angle_beta   90.00
_cell.angle_gamma   90.00
#
_symmetry.space_group_name_H-M   'P 1'
#
loop_
_entity.id
_entity.type
_entity.pdbx_description
1 polymer ?
#
loop_
_entity_poly.entity_id
_entity_poly.type
_entity_poly.pdbx_seq_one_letter_code
_entity_poly.pdbx_strand_id
1 'polypeptide(L)' 'NTYAGGTEISAGTLQLGDGGTAGSIVGDVLNDGTLTFNRSGTLTFAGKISGTGAVHQIGSGVTVLTGENTYAGGTEISAG' A
#
# COMPACT_ATOMS: atom_id res chain seq x y z
N ASN A 1 22.38 1.87 -6.88
CA ASN A 1 21.29 2.85 -7.05
C ASN A 1 20.32 2.71 -5.90
N THR A 2 20.58 3.42 -4.81
CA THR A 2 19.73 3.37 -3.61
C THR A 2 18.65 4.42 -3.79
N TYR A 3 17.68 4.13 -4.64
CA TYR A 3 16.45 4.90 -4.64
C TYR A 3 15.72 4.57 -3.34
N ALA A 4 15.91 5.40 -2.32
CA ALA A 4 15.15 5.37 -1.08
C ALA A 4 13.84 6.18 -1.20
N GLY A 5 13.55 6.70 -2.39
CA GLY A 5 12.48 7.66 -2.63
C GLY A 5 11.13 7.06 -2.28
N GLY A 6 10.36 7.83 -1.51
CA GLY A 6 8.99 7.47 -1.15
C GLY A 6 8.01 7.68 -2.30
N THR A 7 6.77 7.30 -2.04
CA THR A 7 5.61 7.57 -2.89
C THR A 7 4.73 8.61 -2.21
N GLU A 8 4.31 9.63 -2.95
CA GLU A 8 3.27 10.56 -2.49
C GLU A 8 1.99 10.33 -3.29
N ILE A 9 0.89 10.06 -2.59
CA ILE A 9 -0.46 9.97 -3.14
C ILE A 9 -1.22 11.19 -2.64
N SER A 10 -1.09 12.33 -3.33
CA SER A 10 -1.77 13.57 -2.89
C SER A 10 -3.30 13.50 -3.08
N ALA A 11 -3.79 12.67 -4.00
CA ALA A 11 -5.21 12.38 -4.23
C ALA A 11 -5.39 11.11 -5.09
N GLY A 12 -6.64 10.62 -5.19
CA GLY A 12 -6.99 9.47 -6.03
C GLY A 12 -6.52 8.13 -5.47
N THR A 13 -6.40 7.11 -6.33
CA THR A 13 -6.03 5.75 -5.91
C THR A 13 -4.74 5.30 -6.59
N LEU A 14 -3.76 4.88 -5.80
CA LEU A 14 -2.65 4.06 -6.28
C LEU A 14 -2.95 2.61 -5.99
N GLN A 15 -3.07 1.79 -7.04
CA GLN A 15 -3.29 0.35 -6.90
C GLN A 15 -2.01 -0.44 -7.20
N LEU A 16 -1.65 -1.33 -6.30
CA LEU A 16 -0.57 -2.30 -6.47
C LEU A 16 -1.17 -3.64 -6.89
N GLY A 17 -0.89 -4.04 -8.13
CA GLY A 17 -1.41 -5.25 -8.75
C GLY A 17 -2.81 -5.08 -9.37
N ASP A 18 -3.26 -6.11 -10.05
CA ASP A 18 -4.53 -6.20 -10.78
C ASP A 18 -5.25 -7.54 -10.50
N GLY A 19 -4.99 -8.13 -9.32
CA GLY A 19 -5.41 -9.47 -8.93
C GLY A 19 -4.35 -10.55 -9.19
N GLY A 20 -3.30 -10.23 -9.95
CA GLY A 20 -2.13 -11.10 -10.14
C GLY A 20 -1.11 -11.06 -9.01
N THR A 21 0.07 -11.64 -9.25
CA THR A 21 1.22 -11.63 -8.32
C THR A 21 2.23 -10.52 -8.61
N ALA A 22 1.94 -9.65 -9.58
CA ALA A 22 2.79 -8.54 -9.99
C ALA A 22 2.33 -7.19 -9.38
N GLY A 23 3.19 -6.18 -9.41
CA GLY A 23 2.93 -4.84 -8.88
C GLY A 23 3.44 -4.64 -7.46
N SER A 24 4.35 -3.70 -7.26
CA SER A 24 4.94 -3.38 -5.96
C SER A 24 5.60 -2.01 -6.03
N ILE A 25 5.70 -1.35 -4.87
CA ILE A 25 6.54 -0.17 -4.67
C ILE A 25 7.51 -0.44 -3.50
N VAL A 26 8.53 0.40 -3.39
CA VAL A 26 9.51 0.39 -2.30
C VAL A 26 9.61 1.79 -1.69
N GLY A 27 10.05 1.88 -0.44
CA GLY A 27 10.15 3.15 0.29
C GLY A 27 8.86 3.54 1.01
N ASP A 28 8.92 4.64 1.75
CA ASP A 28 7.80 5.17 2.53
C ASP A 28 6.69 5.72 1.64
N VAL A 29 5.46 5.77 2.15
CA VAL A 29 4.30 6.31 1.46
C VAL A 29 3.68 7.44 2.29
N LEU A 30 3.61 8.63 1.71
CA LEU A 30 2.70 9.68 2.16
C LEU A 30 1.40 9.54 1.39
N ASN A 31 0.35 9.06 2.06
CA ASN A 31 -0.95 8.75 1.47
C ASN A 31 -2.02 9.71 1.98
N ASP A 32 -2.45 10.64 1.13
CA ASP A 32 -3.61 11.51 1.34
C ASP A 32 -4.78 11.15 0.40
N GLY A 33 -4.65 10.08 -0.38
CA GLY A 33 -5.70 9.48 -1.20
C GLY A 33 -6.04 8.05 -0.75
N THR A 34 -5.89 7.09 -1.65
CA THR A 34 -6.10 5.67 -1.36
C THR A 34 -4.93 4.84 -1.86
N LEU A 35 -4.35 4.02 -0.98
CA LEU A 35 -3.39 2.98 -1.34
C LEU A 35 -4.09 1.62 -1.35
N THR A 36 -4.20 1.00 -2.53
CA THR A 36 -4.91 -0.27 -2.71
C THR A 36 -3.94 -1.40 -3.02
N PHE A 37 -4.02 -2.49 -2.26
CA PHE A 37 -3.33 -3.74 -2.51
C PHE A 37 -4.30 -4.72 -3.17
N ASN A 38 -4.08 -4.99 -4.46
CA ASN A 38 -4.84 -5.94 -5.27
C ASN A 38 -3.92 -7.02 -5.84
N ARG A 39 -3.34 -7.84 -4.95
CA ARG A 39 -2.46 -8.95 -5.30
C ARG A 39 -3.02 -10.26 -4.78
N SER A 40 -2.77 -11.36 -5.50
CA SER A 40 -3.14 -12.72 -5.07
C SER A 40 -2.04 -13.45 -4.30
N GLY A 41 -0.78 -12.94 -4.34
CA GLY A 41 0.34 -13.50 -3.59
C GLY A 41 0.64 -12.76 -2.29
N THR A 42 1.63 -13.25 -1.54
CA THR A 42 2.15 -12.53 -0.37
C THR A 42 2.99 -11.33 -0.80
N LEU A 43 2.75 -10.17 -0.20
CA LEU A 43 3.57 -8.97 -0.29
C LEU A 43 4.00 -8.54 1.11
N THR A 44 5.30 -8.47 1.36
CA THR A 44 5.83 -7.79 2.55
C THR A 44 6.19 -6.36 2.17
N PHE A 45 5.53 -5.38 2.78
CA PHE A 45 5.77 -3.96 2.55
C PHE A 45 6.40 -3.34 3.80
N ALA A 46 7.68 -2.96 3.67
CA ALA A 46 8.48 -2.43 4.77
C ALA A 46 8.45 -0.90 4.90
N GLY A 47 7.91 -0.20 3.90
CA GLY A 47 7.77 1.25 3.95
C GLY A 47 6.75 1.68 5.01
N LYS A 48 7.02 2.80 5.67
CA LYS A 48 6.03 3.47 6.54
C LYS A 48 4.93 4.08 5.68
N ILE A 49 3.68 3.78 5.98
CA ILE A 49 2.53 4.48 5.41
C ILE A 49 2.10 5.58 6.40
N SER A 50 1.96 6.81 5.90
CA SER A 50 1.60 8.02 6.67
C SER A 50 0.56 8.84 5.91
N GLY A 51 0.02 9.91 6.52
CA GLY A 51 -0.97 10.80 5.88
C GLY A 51 -2.40 10.55 6.35
N THR A 52 -3.36 11.15 5.64
CA THR A 52 -4.79 11.15 6.02
C THR A 52 -5.65 10.17 5.20
N GLY A 53 -5.08 9.59 4.14
CA GLY A 53 -5.73 8.69 3.21
C GLY A 53 -5.97 7.27 3.74
N ALA A 54 -6.73 6.50 2.98
CA ALA A 54 -7.14 5.13 3.33
C ALA A 54 -6.21 4.06 2.73
N VAL A 55 -6.17 2.89 3.37
CA VAL A 55 -5.47 1.69 2.87
C VAL A 55 -6.50 0.58 2.61
N HIS A 56 -6.47 -0.01 1.42
CA HIS A 56 -7.44 -1.02 0.99
C HIS A 56 -6.74 -2.33 0.64
N GLN A 57 -7.16 -3.45 1.25
CA GLN A 57 -6.78 -4.80 0.84
C GLN A 57 -7.95 -5.43 0.07
N ILE A 58 -7.81 -5.54 -1.25
CA ILE A 58 -8.87 -6.07 -2.13
C ILE A 58 -8.44 -7.33 -2.91
N GLY A 59 -7.14 -7.64 -2.90
CA GLY A 59 -6.62 -8.85 -3.53
C GLY A 59 -6.78 -10.07 -2.62
N SER A 60 -6.86 -11.27 -3.22
CA SER A 60 -7.00 -12.54 -2.52
C SER A 60 -5.71 -13.05 -1.85
N GLY A 61 -4.65 -12.23 -1.85
CA GLY A 61 -3.36 -12.56 -1.26
C GLY A 61 -3.18 -11.93 0.12
N VAL A 62 -1.97 -12.03 0.64
CA VAL A 62 -1.62 -11.55 1.99
C VAL A 62 -0.72 -10.33 1.90
N THR A 63 -1.14 -9.20 2.48
CA THR A 63 -0.28 -8.03 2.66
C THR A 63 0.25 -7.98 4.09
N VAL A 64 1.57 -8.00 4.23
CA VAL A 64 2.27 -7.90 5.53
C VAL A 64 2.93 -6.53 5.60
N LEU A 65 2.37 -5.64 6.42
CA LEU A 65 2.95 -4.31 6.67
C LEU A 65 3.92 -4.39 7.85
N THR A 66 5.21 -4.14 7.61
CA THR A 66 6.25 -4.18 8.67
C THR A 66 6.81 -2.82 9.03
N GLY A 67 6.46 -1.77 8.27
CA GLY A 67 6.79 -0.39 8.61
C GLY A 67 5.97 0.14 9.79
N GLU A 68 6.49 1.17 10.46
CA GLU A 68 5.79 1.88 11.54
C GLU A 68 4.73 2.82 10.95
N ASN A 69 3.55 2.27 10.63
CA ASN A 69 2.48 3.02 9.97
C ASN A 69 1.83 4.04 10.91
N THR A 70 1.63 5.26 10.41
CA THR A 70 1.02 6.38 11.15
C THR A 70 -0.08 7.10 10.37
N TYR A 71 -0.64 6.47 9.33
CA TYR A 71 -1.76 7.06 8.61
C TYR A 71 -3.00 7.12 9.50
N ALA A 72 -3.79 8.19 9.35
CA ALA A 72 -4.98 8.45 10.16
C ALA A 72 -6.28 7.97 9.49
N GLY A 73 -6.24 7.68 8.18
CA GLY A 73 -7.39 7.14 7.45
C GLY A 73 -7.69 5.67 7.80
N GLY A 74 -8.84 5.18 7.32
CA GLY A 74 -9.28 3.82 7.58
C GLY A 74 -8.46 2.75 6.85
N THR A 75 -8.49 1.53 7.41
CA THR A 75 -8.06 0.32 6.72
C THR A 75 -9.30 -0.49 6.32
N GLU A 76 -9.52 -0.65 5.03
CA GLU A 76 -10.58 -1.52 4.50
C GLU A 76 -9.99 -2.86 4.06
N ILE A 77 -10.58 -3.96 4.50
CA ILE A 77 -10.20 -5.32 4.10
C ILE A 77 -11.41 -5.97 3.44
N SER A 78 -11.39 -6.06 2.11
CA SER A 78 -12.46 -6.65 1.30
C SER A 78 -12.13 -8.09 0.85
N ALA A 79 -10.85 -8.47 0.87
CA ALA A 79 -10.36 -9.83 0.58
C ALA A 79 -9.07 -10.15 1.36
N GLY A 80 -8.67 -11.42 1.36
CA GLY A 80 -7.43 -11.92 1.98
C GLY A 80 -7.31 -13.43 1.95
#